data_AF-A0AAE1BPK3-F1
#
_entry.id   AF-A0AAE1BPK3-F1
#
_cell.length_a   1.000
_cell.length_b   1.000
_cell.length_c   1.000
_cell.angle_alpha   90.00
_cell.angle_beta   90.00
_cell.angle_gamma   90.00
#
_symmetry.space_group_name_H-M   'P 1'
#
loop_
_entity.id
_entity.type
_entity.pdbx_description
1 polymer ?
#
loop_
_entity_poly.entity_id
_entity_poly.type
_entity_poly.pdbx_seq_one_letter_code
_entity_poly.pdbx_strand_id
1 'polypeptide(L)'
;MFVDSPSDLVGKSVGFMVKILNCRGLPNKYADMYCTYIIYLEEKETRTKTVSETSNPDFNHSKKFAFPVATQQLMDHLKNGNLTIKVMGKQRVRRSAMPRINGLTTKDMLKSDRAVFSKTANLMNGFQMNGRVVDPQKQSIIVELLLMKKTQARLQQKVDAVRKLVKEAENISKVRVSTSLLKEVLQANTQEQADTIIRKISDDPDGDNDGPGSSNSSSVCVLL
;
A
#
# COMPACT_ATOMS: atom_id res chain seq x y z
N MET A 1 39.03 -10.50 -29.22
CA MET A 1 39.44 -9.08 -29.30
C MET A 1 39.30 -8.53 -27.90
N PHE A 2 40.40 -8.25 -27.22
CA PHE A 2 40.38 -7.59 -25.91
C PHE A 2 40.27 -6.08 -26.13
N VAL A 3 39.47 -5.42 -25.30
CA VAL A 3 39.19 -4.00 -25.39
C VAL A 3 39.81 -3.37 -24.15
N ASP A 4 40.92 -2.65 -24.32
CA ASP A 4 41.66 -2.07 -23.21
C ASP A 4 41.07 -0.73 -22.76
N SER A 5 40.48 0.04 -23.70
CA SER A 5 39.77 1.28 -23.36
C SER A 5 38.36 1.32 -23.97
N PRO A 6 37.36 1.87 -23.26
CA PRO A 6 36.00 2.04 -23.80
C PRO A 6 35.99 2.86 -25.10
N SER A 7 36.95 3.76 -25.27
CA SER A 7 37.09 4.58 -26.47
C SER A 7 37.36 3.75 -27.72
N ASP A 8 37.96 2.57 -27.59
CA ASP A 8 38.28 1.67 -28.71
C ASP A 8 37.04 1.00 -29.30
N LEU A 9 35.88 1.12 -28.64
CA LEU A 9 34.60 0.59 -29.11
C LEU A 9 33.85 1.58 -30.01
N VAL A 10 34.27 2.84 -30.05
CA VAL A 10 33.65 3.86 -30.90
C VAL A 10 33.79 3.46 -32.37
N GLY A 11 32.68 3.53 -33.12
CA GLY A 11 32.62 3.11 -34.52
C GLY A 11 32.48 1.60 -34.74
N LYS A 12 32.54 0.78 -33.69
CA LYS A 12 32.34 -0.68 -33.78
C LYS A 12 30.91 -1.08 -33.40
N SER A 13 30.52 -2.29 -33.77
CA SER A 13 29.27 -2.89 -33.31
C SER A 13 29.40 -3.32 -31.85
N VAL A 14 28.51 -2.83 -31.00
CA VAL A 14 28.48 -3.13 -29.56
C VAL A 14 27.15 -3.77 -29.23
N GLY A 15 27.21 -4.94 -28.61
CA GLY A 15 26.04 -5.66 -28.14
C GLY A 15 26.19 -6.07 -26.68
N PHE A 16 25.14 -5.87 -25.90
CA PHE A 16 25.08 -6.31 -24.51
C PHE A 16 23.72 -6.90 -24.17
N MET A 17 23.66 -7.68 -23.10
CA MET A 17 22.45 -8.34 -22.65
C MET A 17 22.12 -7.83 -21.25
N VAL A 18 20.88 -7.39 -21.06
CA VAL A 18 20.36 -7.08 -19.72
C VAL A 18 19.56 -8.27 -19.24
N LYS A 19 19.96 -8.82 -18.09
CA LYS A 19 19.27 -9.90 -17.41
C LYS A 19 18.67 -9.39 -16.10
N ILE A 20 17.39 -9.63 -15.90
CA ILE A 20 16.70 -9.37 -14.62
C ILE A 20 16.28 -10.74 -14.08
N LEU A 21 17.04 -11.24 -13.11
CA LEU A 21 16.84 -12.56 -12.54
C LEU A 21 15.62 -12.58 -11.61
N ASN A 22 15.71 -11.81 -10.53
CA ASN A 22 14.71 -11.83 -9.48
C ASN A 22 14.65 -10.51 -8.69
N CYS A 23 13.61 -10.39 -7.89
CA CYS A 23 13.51 -9.39 -6.82
C CYS A 23 13.04 -10.09 -5.55
N ARG A 24 13.51 -9.62 -4.39
CA ARG A 24 13.26 -10.24 -3.08
C ARG A 24 12.83 -9.19 -2.06
N GLY A 25 12.06 -9.62 -1.07
CA GLY A 25 11.65 -8.76 0.04
C GLY A 25 10.58 -7.73 -0.32
N LEU A 26 9.79 -7.96 -1.38
CA LEU A 26 8.71 -7.04 -1.73
C LEU A 26 7.55 -7.16 -0.71
N PRO A 27 6.91 -6.05 -0.32
CA PRO A 27 5.76 -6.09 0.59
C PRO A 27 4.62 -6.96 0.05
N ASN A 28 4.03 -7.81 0.89
CA ASN A 28 2.91 -8.71 0.54
C ASN A 28 1.57 -8.00 0.20
N LYS A 29 1.62 -6.68 0.03
CA LYS A 29 0.48 -5.86 -0.41
C LYS A 29 0.34 -5.82 -1.93
N TYR A 30 1.30 -6.33 -2.70
CA TYR A 30 1.26 -6.35 -4.16
C TYR A 30 0.82 -7.73 -4.68
N ALA A 31 -0.02 -7.74 -5.71
CA ALA A 31 -0.60 -8.93 -6.32
C ALA A 31 0.20 -9.36 -7.54
N ASP A 32 0.48 -8.38 -8.41
CA ASP A 32 1.12 -8.53 -9.71
C ASP A 32 2.32 -7.60 -9.73
N MET A 33 3.48 -8.11 -10.12
CA MET A 33 4.70 -7.30 -10.21
C MET A 33 5.38 -7.50 -11.55
N TYR A 34 5.99 -6.45 -12.06
CA TYR A 34 6.79 -6.47 -13.29
C TYR A 34 7.85 -5.38 -13.22
N CYS A 35 8.93 -5.55 -13.97
CA CYS A 35 9.97 -4.54 -14.11
C CYS A 35 9.83 -3.81 -15.45
N THR A 36 10.15 -2.53 -15.44
CA THR A 36 10.25 -1.73 -16.65
C THR A 36 11.55 -0.94 -16.69
N TYR A 37 12.11 -0.78 -17.89
CA TYR A 37 13.35 -0.04 -18.09
C TYR A 37 13.47 0.45 -19.53
N ILE A 38 14.24 1.51 -19.71
CA ILE A 38 14.54 2.12 -21.01
C ILE A 38 16.06 2.15 -21.15
N ILE A 39 16.56 1.83 -22.34
CA ILE A 39 17.98 1.90 -22.67
C ILE A 39 18.18 2.96 -23.74
N TYR A 40 19.25 3.75 -23.59
CA TYR A 40 19.79 4.71 -24.53
C TYR A 40 19.12 4.76 -25.92
N LEU A 41 18.41 5.86 -26.19
CA LEU A 41 17.68 6.13 -27.44
C LEU A 41 16.54 5.15 -27.80
N GLU A 42 16.15 4.19 -26.95
CA GLU A 42 14.89 3.47 -27.15
C GLU A 42 13.70 4.37 -26.80
N GLU A 43 12.77 4.54 -27.75
CA GLU A 43 11.50 5.23 -27.52
C GLU A 43 10.53 4.40 -26.67
N LYS A 44 10.65 3.07 -26.72
CA LYS A 44 9.72 2.14 -26.08
C LYS A 44 10.32 1.55 -24.82
N GLU A 45 9.59 1.68 -23.72
CA GLU A 45 9.92 1.03 -22.46
C GLU A 45 9.82 -0.49 -22.59
N THR A 46 10.90 -1.17 -22.22
CA THR A 46 10.91 -2.63 -22.15
C THR A 46 10.22 -3.07 -20.86
N ARG A 47 9.25 -3.96 -20.99
CA ARG A 47 8.49 -4.51 -19.87
C ARG A 47 8.72 -6.02 -19.74
N THR A 48 9.00 -6.48 -18.52
CA THR A 48 9.13 -7.92 -18.23
C THR A 48 7.76 -8.60 -18.15
N LYS A 49 7.75 -9.93 -18.16
CA LYS A 49 6.55 -10.70 -17.81
C LYS A 49 6.09 -10.33 -16.39
N THR A 50 4.78 -10.30 -16.21
CA THR A 50 4.17 -10.11 -14.89
C THR A 50 4.29 -11.40 -14.10
N VAL A 51 4.77 -11.29 -12.86
CA VAL A 51 4.82 -12.38 -11.88
C VAL A 51 3.84 -12.04 -10.76
N SER A 52 2.97 -12.99 -10.43
CA SER A 52 1.88 -12.78 -9.47
C SER A 52 2.05 -13.67 -8.24
N GLU A 53 1.33 -13.30 -7.18
CA GLU A 53 1.13 -14.12 -5.97
C GLU A 53 2.38 -14.47 -5.15
N THR A 54 3.44 -13.67 -5.24
CA THR A 54 4.66 -13.86 -4.46
C THR A 54 5.21 -12.53 -3.94
N SER A 55 5.95 -12.54 -2.84
CA SER A 55 6.78 -11.39 -2.39
C SER A 55 8.20 -11.43 -2.97
N ASN A 56 8.53 -12.52 -3.67
CA ASN A 56 9.85 -12.85 -4.17
C ASN A 56 9.72 -13.27 -5.65
N PRO A 57 9.44 -12.34 -6.58
CA PRO A 57 9.25 -12.69 -7.98
C PRO A 57 10.56 -13.10 -8.67
N ASP A 58 10.47 -14.17 -9.46
CA ASP A 58 11.51 -14.61 -10.39
C ASP A 58 11.13 -14.20 -11.81
N PHE A 59 11.76 -13.13 -12.32
CA PHE A 59 11.44 -12.60 -13.64
C PHE A 59 12.10 -13.40 -14.76
N ASN A 60 13.32 -13.90 -14.53
CA ASN A 60 14.14 -14.62 -15.51
C ASN A 60 14.14 -13.94 -16.89
N HIS A 61 14.15 -12.61 -16.90
CA HIS A 61 14.04 -11.81 -18.11
C HIS A 61 15.43 -11.58 -18.71
N SER A 62 15.53 -11.68 -20.03
CA SER A 62 16.75 -11.45 -20.78
C SER A 62 16.43 -10.76 -22.09
N LYS A 63 17.05 -9.60 -22.33
CA LYS A 63 16.94 -8.87 -23.60
C LYS A 63 18.34 -8.48 -24.08
N LYS A 64 18.63 -8.79 -25.34
CA LYS A 64 19.85 -8.37 -26.04
C LYS A 64 19.61 -7.02 -26.70
N PHE A 65 20.55 -6.12 -26.54
CA PHE A 65 20.62 -4.83 -27.22
C PHE A 65 21.85 -4.85 -28.12
N ALA A 66 21.67 -4.48 -29.38
CA ALA A 66 22.74 -4.46 -30.37
C ALA A 66 22.72 -3.09 -31.05
N PHE A 67 23.85 -2.39 -30.96
CA PHE A 67 24.09 -1.12 -31.60
C PHE A 67 25.12 -1.34 -32.70
N PRO A 68 24.74 -1.25 -33.98
CA PRO A 68 25.63 -1.57 -35.10
C PRO A 68 26.83 -0.61 -35.19
N VAL A 69 26.66 0.63 -34.73
CA VAL A 69 27.72 1.63 -34.64
C VAL A 69 27.64 2.30 -33.27
N ALA A 70 28.68 2.13 -32.46
CA ALA A 70 28.77 2.81 -31.17
C ALA A 70 29.25 4.25 -31.35
N THR A 71 28.42 5.21 -30.95
CA THR A 71 28.79 6.62 -30.91
C THR A 71 29.53 6.94 -29.61
N GLN A 72 30.30 8.04 -29.60
CA GLN A 72 30.95 8.52 -28.38
C GLN A 72 29.93 8.74 -27.25
N GLN A 73 28.75 9.28 -27.58
CA GLN A 73 27.65 9.48 -26.64
C GLN A 73 27.14 8.17 -26.03
N LEU A 74 27.03 7.09 -26.80
CA LEU A 74 26.66 5.78 -26.27
C LEU A 74 27.74 5.25 -25.31
N MET A 75 29.01 5.39 -25.66
CA MET A 75 30.12 4.96 -24.80
C MET A 75 30.19 5.76 -23.51
N ASP A 76 29.97 7.08 -23.58
CA ASP A 76 29.92 7.95 -22.41
C ASP A 76 28.70 7.63 -21.53
N HIS A 77 27.54 7.31 -22.13
CA HIS A 77 26.35 6.87 -21.40
C HIS A 77 26.55 5.50 -20.74
N LEU A 78 27.25 4.56 -21.39
CA LEU A 78 27.57 3.27 -20.79
C LEU A 78 28.63 3.39 -19.69
N LYS A 79 29.55 4.36 -19.80
CA LYS A 79 30.63 4.58 -18.81
C LYS A 79 30.17 5.35 -17.58
N ASN A 80 29.41 6.42 -17.77
CA ASN A 80 29.03 7.37 -16.72
C ASN A 80 27.53 7.37 -16.41
N GLY A 81 26.71 6.79 -17.28
CA GLY A 81 25.26 6.75 -17.10
C GLY A 81 24.81 5.66 -16.14
N ASN A 82 23.53 5.67 -15.84
CA ASN A 82 22.88 4.71 -14.98
C ASN A 82 21.69 4.05 -15.68
N LEU A 83 21.54 2.74 -15.49
CA LEU A 83 20.34 2.03 -15.91
C LEU A 83 19.31 2.05 -14.77
N THR A 84 18.20 2.78 -14.98
CA THR A 84 17.10 2.78 -14.02
C THR A 84 16.09 1.70 -14.35
N ILE A 85 15.96 0.71 -13.46
CA ILE A 85 14.95 -0.34 -13.54
C ILE A 85 13.86 -0.03 -12.52
N LYS A 86 12.64 0.20 -13.00
CA LYS A 86 11.47 0.47 -12.15
C LYS A 86 10.76 -0.85 -11.85
N VAL A 87 10.56 -1.13 -10.57
CA VAL A 87 9.72 -2.25 -10.13
C VAL A 87 8.31 -1.73 -9.90
N MET A 88 7.37 -2.23 -10.71
CA MET A 88 5.97 -1.84 -10.67
C MET A 88 5.15 -2.95 -10.02
N GLY A 89 4.19 -2.59 -9.16
CA GLY A 89 3.34 -3.53 -8.46
C GLY A 89 1.88 -3.10 -8.44
N LYS A 90 0.95 -3.98 -8.82
CA LYS A 90 -0.49 -3.77 -8.63
C LYS A 90 -0.84 -4.13 -7.20
N GLN A 91 -1.42 -3.20 -6.44
CA GLN A 91 -1.80 -3.46 -5.06
C GLN A 91 -2.96 -4.47 -4.98
N ARG A 92 -2.84 -5.44 -4.06
CA ARG A 92 -3.94 -6.34 -3.69
C ARG A 92 -5.08 -5.50 -3.12
N VAL A 93 -6.25 -5.60 -3.74
CA VAL A 93 -7.49 -5.10 -3.15
C VAL A 93 -7.72 -5.94 -1.90
N ARG A 94 -7.84 -5.30 -0.73
CA ARG A 94 -8.08 -6.01 0.52
C ARG A 94 -9.35 -6.85 0.38
N ARG A 95 -9.30 -8.14 0.71
CA ARG A 95 -10.49 -9.01 0.76
C ARG A 95 -11.54 -8.50 1.76
N SER A 96 -11.16 -7.67 2.73
CA SER A 96 -12.11 -6.97 3.61
C SER A 96 -12.85 -5.81 2.94
N ALA A 97 -12.37 -5.32 1.78
CA ALA A 97 -13.04 -4.33 0.94
C ALA A 97 -13.81 -4.96 -0.23
N MET A 98 -13.71 -6.29 -0.40
CA MET A 98 -14.45 -7.08 -1.39
C MET A 98 -15.22 -8.18 -0.66
N PRO A 99 -16.48 -7.95 -0.26
CA PRO A 99 -17.31 -9.04 0.25
C PRO A 99 -17.32 -10.14 -0.82
N ARG A 100 -17.01 -11.38 -0.41
CA ARG A 100 -17.01 -12.53 -1.32
C ARG A 100 -18.39 -12.68 -1.94
N ILE A 101 -18.60 -12.20 -3.17
CA ILE A 101 -19.85 -12.43 -3.88
C ILE A 101 -19.52 -12.68 -5.35
N ASN A 102 -19.61 -13.94 -5.74
CA ASN A 102 -19.62 -14.35 -7.13
C ASN A 102 -20.79 -13.67 -7.85
N GLY A 103 -20.52 -13.03 -9.00
CA GLY A 103 -21.53 -12.74 -10.02
C GLY A 103 -22.19 -11.35 -10.04
N LEU A 104 -21.75 -10.37 -9.25
CA LEU A 104 -22.27 -9.01 -9.35
C LEU A 104 -21.38 -8.14 -10.25
N THR A 105 -22.00 -7.45 -11.22
CA THR A 105 -21.30 -6.53 -12.11
C THR A 105 -20.93 -5.24 -11.37
N THR A 106 -19.87 -4.55 -11.82
CA THR A 106 -19.41 -3.27 -11.26
C THR A 106 -20.52 -2.21 -11.26
N LYS A 107 -21.47 -2.31 -12.21
CA LYS A 107 -22.65 -1.45 -12.32
C LYS A 107 -23.68 -1.72 -11.20
N ASP A 108 -23.81 -2.95 -10.73
CA ASP A 108 -24.70 -3.31 -9.64
C ASP A 108 -24.09 -3.01 -8.27
N MET A 109 -22.75 -3.05 -8.18
CA MET A 109 -22.02 -2.62 -6.98
C MET A 109 -22.11 -1.10 -6.75
N LEU A 110 -22.08 -0.29 -7.81
CA LEU A 110 -22.35 1.16 -7.70
C LEU A 110 -23.80 1.46 -7.30
N LYS A 111 -24.76 0.56 -7.58
CA LYS A 111 -26.15 0.67 -7.13
C LYS A 111 -26.33 0.25 -5.67
N SER A 112 -25.55 -0.72 -5.17
CA SER A 112 -25.56 -1.07 -3.74
C SER A 112 -24.84 -0.02 -2.89
N ASP A 113 -23.81 0.63 -3.44
CA ASP A 113 -23.24 1.84 -2.83
C ASP A 113 -24.27 3.00 -2.87
N ARG A 114 -25.09 3.06 -3.93
CA ARG A 114 -26.28 3.92 -4.00
C ARG A 114 -27.33 3.59 -2.93
N ALA A 115 -27.28 2.47 -2.21
CA ALA A 115 -28.16 2.19 -1.06
C ALA A 115 -27.61 2.76 0.26
N VAL A 116 -26.27 2.88 0.38
CA VAL A 116 -25.61 3.63 1.46
C VAL A 116 -25.76 5.14 1.19
N PHE A 117 -25.62 5.54 -0.08
CA PHE A 117 -25.97 6.87 -0.55
C PHE A 117 -27.48 7.10 -0.70
N SER A 118 -28.37 6.10 -0.67
CA SER A 118 -29.83 6.36 -0.70
C SER A 118 -30.32 6.77 0.66
N LYS A 119 -29.67 6.32 1.74
CA LYS A 119 -29.83 6.96 3.05
C LYS A 119 -29.43 8.43 2.97
N THR A 120 -28.29 8.76 2.37
CA THR A 120 -27.82 10.16 2.22
C THR A 120 -28.61 10.97 1.17
N ALA A 121 -29.14 10.34 0.12
CA ALA A 121 -29.92 10.96 -0.94
C ALA A 121 -31.38 11.16 -0.52
N ASN A 122 -31.92 10.31 0.35
CA ASN A 122 -33.18 10.58 1.05
C ASN A 122 -33.03 11.72 2.06
N LEU A 123 -31.82 12.00 2.55
CA LEU A 123 -31.52 13.23 3.31
C LEU A 123 -31.43 14.48 2.41
N MET A 124 -31.09 14.35 1.12
CA MET A 124 -30.95 15.47 0.17
C MET A 124 -32.22 15.76 -0.66
N ASN A 125 -33.10 14.79 -0.87
CA ASN A 125 -34.36 14.95 -1.60
C ASN A 125 -35.52 15.52 -0.74
N GLY A 126 -35.19 16.21 0.35
CA GLY A 126 -36.15 16.90 1.20
C GLY A 126 -36.48 16.12 2.47
N PHE A 127 -35.99 16.62 3.61
CA PHE A 127 -36.52 16.22 4.91
C PHE A 127 -37.97 16.68 5.01
N GLN A 128 -38.88 15.72 5.15
CA GLN A 128 -40.22 15.99 5.69
C GLN A 128 -40.18 15.66 7.18
N MET A 129 -40.13 16.69 8.03
CA MET A 129 -40.39 16.53 9.46
C MET A 129 -41.84 16.92 9.72
N ASN A 130 -42.63 16.01 10.29
CA ASN A 130 -44.05 16.23 10.58
C ASN A 130 -44.85 16.77 9.37
N GLY A 131 -44.58 16.25 8.16
CA GLY A 131 -45.30 16.62 6.94
C GLY A 131 -44.99 18.00 6.37
N ARG A 132 -43.99 18.73 6.89
CA ARG A 132 -43.53 20.01 6.33
C ARG A 132 -42.16 19.87 5.67
N VAL A 133 -42.01 20.48 4.49
CA VAL A 133 -40.73 20.58 3.79
C VAL A 133 -39.82 21.49 4.59
N VAL A 134 -38.72 20.93 5.11
CA VAL A 134 -37.72 21.70 5.85
C VAL A 134 -36.93 22.56 4.87
N ASP A 135 -36.67 23.82 5.20
CA ASP A 135 -35.85 24.75 4.41
C ASP A 135 -34.46 24.14 4.08
N PRO A 136 -33.98 24.22 2.82
CA PRO A 136 -32.65 23.74 2.43
C PRO A 136 -31.49 24.17 3.35
N GLN A 137 -31.52 25.39 3.92
CA GLN A 137 -30.48 25.84 4.85
C GLN A 137 -30.55 25.13 6.21
N LYS A 138 -31.76 24.83 6.70
CA LYS A 138 -31.94 24.05 7.94
C LYS A 138 -31.56 22.60 7.74
N GLN A 139 -31.80 22.04 6.55
CA GLN A 139 -31.41 20.67 6.21
C GLN A 139 -29.89 20.48 6.18
N SER A 140 -29.14 21.40 5.56
CA SER A 140 -27.67 21.31 5.53
C SER A 140 -27.08 21.30 6.93
N ILE A 141 -27.58 22.18 7.81
CA ILE A 141 -27.16 22.26 9.22
C ILE A 141 -27.50 20.96 9.96
N ILE A 142 -28.70 20.39 9.74
CA ILE A 142 -29.08 19.11 10.38
C ILE A 142 -28.17 17.97 9.94
N VAL A 143 -27.88 17.88 8.63
CA VAL A 143 -26.98 16.85 8.07
C VAL A 143 -25.59 17.00 8.68
N GLU A 144 -25.05 18.22 8.69
CA GLU A 144 -23.75 18.52 9.28
C GLU A 144 -23.71 18.13 10.76
N LEU A 145 -24.74 18.52 11.53
CA LEU A 145 -24.84 18.21 12.95
C LEU A 145 -24.95 16.70 13.22
N LEU A 146 -25.63 15.94 12.35
CA LEU A 146 -25.68 14.47 12.44
C LEU A 146 -24.33 13.83 12.12
N LEU A 147 -23.62 14.32 11.10
CA LEU A 147 -22.26 13.87 10.78
C LEU A 147 -21.31 14.16 11.94
N MET A 148 -21.36 15.38 12.48
CA MET A 148 -20.59 15.78 13.66
C MET A 148 -20.89 14.88 14.86
N LYS A 149 -22.17 14.68 15.22
CA LYS A 149 -22.57 13.77 16.30
C LYS A 149 -22.05 12.34 16.10
N LYS A 150 -22.08 11.83 14.86
CA LYS A 150 -21.54 10.50 14.53
C LYS A 150 -20.02 10.44 14.70
N THR A 151 -19.28 11.48 14.27
CA THR A 151 -17.83 11.56 14.50
C THR A 151 -17.49 11.66 15.98
N GLN A 152 -18.25 12.45 16.74
CA GLN A 152 -18.10 12.60 18.18
C GLN A 152 -18.34 11.27 18.90
N ALA A 153 -19.40 10.53 18.55
CA ALA A 153 -19.66 9.21 19.11
C ALA A 153 -18.50 8.22 18.87
N ARG A 154 -17.90 8.25 17.67
CA ARG A 154 -16.71 7.42 17.35
C ARG A 154 -15.49 7.81 18.17
N LEU A 155 -15.25 9.11 18.37
CA LEU A 155 -14.14 9.58 19.20
C LEU A 155 -14.36 9.19 20.66
N GLN A 156 -15.59 9.35 21.16
CA GLN A 156 -15.95 8.96 22.52
C GLN A 156 -15.75 7.46 22.73
N GLN A 157 -16.17 6.63 21.78
CA GLN A 157 -15.94 5.17 21.81
C GLN A 157 -14.44 4.81 21.91
N LYS A 158 -13.57 5.55 21.20
CA LYS A 158 -12.11 5.33 21.30
C LYS A 158 -11.56 5.72 22.67
N VAL A 159 -12.01 6.84 23.22
CA VAL A 159 -11.61 7.28 24.57
C VAL A 159 -12.08 6.27 25.62
N ASP A 160 -13.30 5.75 25.50
CA ASP A 160 -13.83 4.77 26.44
C ASP A 160 -13.11 3.42 26.35
N ALA A 161 -12.68 3.01 25.14
CA ALA A 161 -11.84 1.84 24.96
C ALA A 161 -10.46 2.01 25.63
N VAL A 162 -9.83 3.18 25.52
CA VAL A 162 -8.56 3.47 26.21
C VAL A 162 -8.75 3.48 27.73
N ARG A 163 -9.83 4.08 28.24
CA ARG A 163 -10.15 4.03 29.68
C ARG A 163 -10.32 2.58 30.17
N LYS A 164 -10.98 1.73 29.38
CA LYS A 164 -11.14 0.32 29.70
C LYS A 164 -9.81 -0.42 29.71
N LEU A 165 -8.92 -0.12 28.75
CA LEU A 165 -7.57 -0.66 28.70
C LEU A 165 -6.78 -0.33 29.99
N VAL A 166 -6.84 0.92 30.45
CA VAL A 166 -6.16 1.35 31.69
C VAL A 166 -6.71 0.62 32.91
N LYS A 167 -8.04 0.49 33.02
CA LYS A 167 -8.66 -0.25 34.13
C LYS A 167 -8.23 -1.72 34.19
N GLU A 168 -8.17 -2.40 33.04
CA GLU A 168 -7.71 -3.79 33.01
C GLU A 168 -6.21 -3.91 33.32
N ALA A 169 -5.40 -2.93 32.92
CA ALA A 169 -3.99 -2.86 33.30
C ALA A 169 -3.83 -2.69 34.82
N GLU A 170 -4.62 -1.81 35.44
CA GLU A 170 -4.67 -1.60 36.89
C GLU A 170 -5.11 -2.88 37.63
N ASN A 171 -6.13 -3.58 37.13
CA ASN A 171 -6.60 -4.85 37.70
C ASN A 171 -5.50 -5.92 37.72
N ILE A 172 -4.64 -5.94 36.70
CA ILE A 172 -3.53 -6.89 36.57
C ILE A 172 -2.24 -6.33 37.23
N SER A 173 -2.33 -5.17 37.90
CA SER A 173 -1.19 -4.47 38.53
C SER A 173 -0.03 -4.17 37.58
N LYS A 174 -0.33 -3.98 36.28
CA LYS A 174 0.66 -3.57 35.29
C LYS A 174 0.85 -2.05 35.32
N VAL A 175 2.08 -1.63 35.59
CA VAL A 175 2.48 -0.21 35.67
C VAL A 175 2.62 0.42 34.27
N ARG A 176 2.87 -0.39 33.24
CA ARG A 176 3.13 0.07 31.87
C ARG A 176 2.28 -0.71 30.87
N VAL A 177 1.82 0.00 29.83
CA VAL A 177 1.08 -0.57 28.69
C VAL A 177 1.90 -0.35 27.43
N SER A 178 2.04 -1.39 26.61
CA SER A 178 2.78 -1.30 25.35
C SER A 178 2.15 -0.29 24.38
N THR A 179 2.99 0.51 23.73
CA THR A 179 2.55 1.50 22.72
C THR A 179 1.94 0.82 21.48
N SER A 180 2.33 -0.42 21.18
CA SER A 180 1.73 -1.22 20.10
C SER A 180 0.27 -1.55 20.41
N LEU A 181 0.00 -2.04 21.62
CA LEU A 181 -1.33 -2.42 22.09
C LEU A 181 -2.25 -1.19 22.16
N LEU A 182 -1.75 -0.06 22.67
CA LEU A 182 -2.50 1.20 22.68
C LEU A 182 -2.88 1.65 21.26
N LYS A 183 -1.97 1.51 20.29
CA LYS A 183 -2.23 1.84 18.89
C LYS A 183 -3.30 0.92 18.28
N GLU A 184 -3.29 -0.37 18.62
CA GLU A 184 -4.31 -1.32 18.17
C GLU A 184 -5.70 -0.98 18.75
N VAL A 185 -5.77 -0.64 20.05
CA VAL A 185 -7.04 -0.22 20.69
C VAL A 185 -7.59 1.06 20.07
N LEU A 186 -6.75 2.06 19.77
CA LEU A 186 -7.18 3.30 19.10
C LEU A 186 -7.64 3.11 17.64
N GLN A 187 -7.20 2.02 17.00
CA GLN A 187 -7.57 1.64 15.64
C GLN A 187 -8.77 0.69 15.58
N ALA A 188 -9.26 0.20 16.73
CA ALA A 188 -10.46 -0.63 16.78
C ALA A 188 -11.67 0.14 16.24
N ASN A 189 -12.44 -0.51 15.36
CA ASN A 189 -13.63 0.09 14.76
C ASN A 189 -14.92 -0.26 15.53
N THR A 190 -14.86 -1.30 16.38
CA THR A 190 -15.97 -1.77 17.19
C THR A 190 -15.50 -1.97 18.64
N GLN A 191 -16.46 -1.94 19.56
CA GLN A 191 -16.20 -2.14 20.99
C GLN A 191 -15.72 -3.58 21.28
N GLU A 192 -16.30 -4.57 20.60
CA GLU A 192 -15.90 -5.99 20.70
C GLU A 192 -14.45 -6.23 20.24
N GLN A 193 -14.03 -5.54 19.18
CA GLN A 193 -12.65 -5.62 18.69
C GLN A 193 -11.68 -5.03 19.72
N ALA A 194 -12.04 -3.90 20.33
CA ALA A 194 -11.24 -3.29 21.40
C ALA A 194 -11.13 -4.23 22.60
N ASP A 195 -12.23 -4.85 23.02
CA ASP A 195 -12.25 -5.81 24.13
C ASP A 195 -11.37 -7.04 23.88
N THR A 196 -11.34 -7.53 22.64
CA THR A 196 -10.48 -8.65 22.26
C THR A 196 -8.99 -8.29 22.34
N ILE A 197 -8.64 -7.06 21.99
CA ILE A 197 -7.25 -6.55 22.07
C ILE A 197 -6.86 -6.33 23.53
N ILE A 198 -7.75 -5.74 24.33
CA ILE A 198 -7.53 -5.49 25.76
C ILE A 198 -7.26 -6.79 26.52
N ARG A 199 -7.95 -7.89 26.19
CA ARG A 199 -7.70 -9.20 26.82
C ARG A 199 -6.29 -9.75 26.61
N LYS A 200 -5.58 -9.31 25.56
CA LYS A 200 -4.20 -9.74 25.29
C LYS A 200 -3.18 -9.08 26.22
N ILE A 201 -3.61 -8.17 27.09
CA ILE A 201 -2.72 -7.47 28.02
C ILE A 201 -2.04 -8.43 29.02
N SER A 202 -2.64 -9.59 29.32
CA SER A 202 -2.03 -10.62 30.17
C SER A 202 -0.81 -11.29 29.53
N ASP A 203 -0.77 -11.33 28.20
CA ASP A 203 0.18 -12.15 27.43
C ASP A 203 1.40 -11.34 26.96
N ASP A 204 1.37 -10.02 27.14
CA ASP A 204 2.48 -9.14 26.79
C ASP A 204 3.57 -9.24 27.89
N PRO A 205 4.77 -9.78 27.60
CA PRO A 205 5.85 -9.81 28.57
C PRO A 205 6.30 -8.37 28.87
N ASP A 206 6.52 -8.04 30.14
CA ASP A 206 7.07 -6.75 30.54
C ASP A 206 8.44 -6.58 29.87
N GLY A 207 8.49 -5.70 28.86
CA GLY A 207 9.64 -5.53 28.00
C GLY A 207 10.78 -4.78 28.67
N ASP A 208 11.67 -5.49 29.36
CA ASP A 208 13.05 -5.08 29.63
C ASP A 208 13.97 -5.56 28.48
N ASN A 209 13.73 -5.08 27.25
CA ASN A 209 14.65 -5.36 26.16
C ASN A 209 14.88 -4.12 25.28
N ASP A 210 15.71 -3.21 25.79
CA ASP A 210 16.49 -2.27 25.00
C ASP A 210 17.51 -3.06 24.16
N GLY A 211 17.06 -3.59 23.03
CA GLY A 211 17.91 -4.20 22.00
C GLY A 211 17.94 -3.31 20.74
N PRO A 212 19.11 -3.12 20.10
CA PRO A 212 19.28 -2.12 19.05
C PRO A 212 18.41 -2.47 17.85
N GLY A 213 17.72 -1.44 17.34
CA GLY A 213 16.75 -1.54 16.27
C GLY A 213 17.25 -2.36 15.10
N SER A 214 16.48 -3.38 14.74
CA SER A 214 16.60 -4.08 13.47
C SER A 214 16.46 -3.06 12.34
N SER A 215 17.61 -2.64 11.82
CA SER A 215 17.72 -1.88 10.59
C SER A 215 17.11 -2.71 9.48
N ASN A 216 15.98 -2.25 8.92
CA ASN A 216 15.49 -2.71 7.63
C ASN A 216 16.56 -2.44 6.56
N SER A 217 17.52 -3.35 6.39
CA SER A 217 18.41 -3.35 5.25
C SER A 217 17.59 -3.75 4.04
N SER A 218 17.16 -2.74 3.29
CA SER A 218 16.52 -2.89 2.00
C SER A 218 17.61 -3.30 1.00
N SER A 219 17.80 -4.61 0.81
CA SER A 219 18.70 -5.12 -0.23
C SER A 219 18.05 -4.93 -1.59
N VAL A 220 18.33 -3.77 -2.19
CA VAL A 220 17.94 -3.41 -3.56
C VAL A 220 18.60 -4.39 -4.54
N CYS A 221 17.81 -4.83 -5.52
CA CYS A 221 18.13 -5.66 -6.69
C CYS A 221 19.60 -6.06 -6.90
N VAL A 222 19.85 -7.37 -6.92
CA VAL A 222 21.13 -7.93 -7.40
C VAL A 222 21.10 -7.99 -8.92
N LEU A 223 21.94 -7.18 -9.57
CA LEU A 223 22.28 -7.30 -10.98
C LEU A 223 23.60 -8.07 -11.09
N LEU A 224 23.61 -9.11 -11.92
CA LEU A 224 24.81 -9.86 -12.33
C LEU A 224 25.13 -9.52 -13.80
#